data_AF-A0A2E3HSD8-F1
#
_entry.id   AF-A0A2E3HSD8-F1
#
_cell.length_a   1.000
_cell.length_b   1.000
_cell.length_c   1.000
_cell.angle_alpha   90.00
_cell.angle_beta   90.00
_cell.angle_gamma   90.00
#
_symmetry.space_group_name_H-M   'P 1'
#
loop_
_entity.id
_entity.type
_entity.pdbx_description
1 polymer ?
#
loop_
_entity_poly.entity_id
_entity_poly.type
_entity_poly.pdbx_seq_one_letter_code
_entity_poly.pdbx_strand_id
1 'polypeptide(L)'
;MHRAREDEPWAIRGIIHPAFEEPSFAEFHGSPDFLSFVRSWCYGLEPEDLVLSGMLLWCNPRRYENGPSWHRDTTWWGTGKPYFAQKDDRGDGPEAYSEEVEKLRWEEIRKKNVQSITERKGVSMFLALTDDECHELIPGSHDRWRTPFEHDVLLPQAMKDQGIPYTPSWDRISPLPNQVAIRLKAGEALIRNGTTIHTGHTVPDRERNTLSIGWSKWSGPFTGEPSVADVRHAWQLDPAVRESLPHDWMKIAWDRWAETQKLGDTLEDRYPGFDIGRIKAGEIVGWQSELERQAAAAGEAWKPSQTVV
;
A
#
# COMPACT_ATOMS: atom_id res chain seq x y z
N MET A 1 -1.24 -6.21 10.47
CA MET A 1 -2.63 -6.03 9.96
C MET A 1 -3.08 -4.61 10.23
N HIS A 2 -3.79 -3.93 9.31
CA HIS A 2 -4.46 -2.67 9.63
C HIS A 2 -5.88 -2.92 10.11
N ARG A 3 -6.26 -2.22 11.18
CA ARG A 3 -7.54 -2.36 11.86
C ARG A 3 -8.31 -1.05 11.83
N ALA A 4 -9.63 -1.17 11.78
CA ALA A 4 -10.60 -0.09 11.87
C ALA A 4 -11.03 0.09 13.33
N ARG A 5 -12.14 0.80 13.54
CA ARG A 5 -12.75 0.94 14.87
C ARG A 5 -13.02 -0.43 15.50
N GLU A 6 -12.86 -0.53 16.81
CA GLU A 6 -13.02 -1.79 17.58
C GLU A 6 -12.13 -2.93 17.09
N ASP A 7 -10.97 -2.58 16.54
CA ASP A 7 -9.96 -3.53 16.06
C ASP A 7 -10.42 -4.45 14.92
N GLU A 8 -11.50 -4.10 14.20
CA GLU A 8 -11.97 -4.87 13.06
C GLU A 8 -10.93 -4.87 11.92
N PRO A 9 -10.55 -6.03 11.36
CA PRO A 9 -9.62 -6.07 10.23
C PRO A 9 -10.25 -5.39 9.01
N TRP A 10 -9.45 -4.62 8.27
CA TRP A 10 -9.91 -4.03 7.00
C TRP A 10 -8.84 -4.05 5.89
N ALA A 11 -7.56 -4.12 6.28
CA ALA A 11 -6.45 -4.27 5.35
C ALA A 11 -5.48 -5.32 5.90
N ILE A 12 -5.50 -6.51 5.31
CA ILE A 12 -4.70 -7.67 5.73
C ILE A 12 -3.50 -7.81 4.79
N ARG A 13 -2.31 -7.59 5.34
CA ARG A 13 -1.03 -7.81 4.68
C ARG A 13 -0.42 -9.09 5.22
N GLY A 14 0.53 -9.67 4.49
CA GLY A 14 1.14 -10.93 4.89
C GLY A 14 0.33 -12.17 4.54
N ILE A 15 -0.63 -12.06 3.63
CA ILE A 15 -1.55 -13.15 3.25
C ILE A 15 -0.86 -14.39 2.66
N ILE A 16 0.40 -14.29 2.24
CA ILE A 16 1.22 -15.43 1.79
C ILE A 16 2.16 -15.96 2.87
N HIS A 17 2.15 -15.37 4.06
CA HIS A 17 2.98 -15.80 5.18
C HIS A 17 2.44 -17.13 5.72
N PRO A 18 3.29 -18.15 5.97
CA PRO A 18 2.83 -19.50 6.32
C PRO A 18 2.05 -19.57 7.64
N ALA A 19 2.23 -18.60 8.53
CA ALA A 19 1.43 -18.46 9.76
C ALA A 19 -0.09 -18.26 9.52
N PHE A 20 -0.52 -17.90 8.31
CA PHE A 20 -1.95 -17.88 7.96
C PHE A 20 -2.50 -19.26 7.59
N GLU A 21 -1.63 -20.26 7.38
CA GLU A 21 -2.01 -21.62 6.96
C GLU A 21 -2.87 -21.63 5.69
N GLU A 22 -2.71 -20.62 4.83
CA GLU A 22 -3.50 -20.39 3.62
C GLU A 22 -2.59 -20.28 2.40
N PRO A 23 -2.23 -21.40 1.74
CA PRO A 23 -1.30 -21.39 0.62
C PRO A 23 -1.92 -20.83 -0.67
N SER A 24 -3.25 -20.76 -0.76
CA SER A 24 -3.97 -20.43 -1.99
C SER A 24 -3.56 -19.09 -2.60
N PHE A 25 -3.21 -18.10 -1.77
CA PHE A 25 -2.75 -16.80 -2.26
C PHE A 25 -1.40 -16.88 -2.97
N ALA A 26 -0.45 -17.65 -2.41
CA ALA A 26 0.86 -17.84 -3.02
C ALA A 26 0.78 -18.73 -4.26
N GLU A 27 -0.06 -19.78 -4.21
CA GLU A 27 -0.32 -20.67 -5.35
C GLU A 27 -0.97 -19.93 -6.52
N PHE A 28 -1.97 -19.09 -6.25
CA PHE A 28 -2.58 -18.25 -7.28
C PHE A 28 -1.56 -17.25 -7.87
N HIS A 29 -0.74 -16.62 -7.02
CA HIS A 29 0.28 -15.65 -7.44
C HIS A 29 1.32 -16.25 -8.39
N GLY A 30 1.64 -17.53 -8.20
CA GLY A 30 2.53 -18.30 -9.07
C GLY A 30 1.84 -19.07 -10.20
N SER A 31 0.50 -19.01 -10.29
CA SER A 31 -0.26 -19.87 -11.19
C SER A 31 -0.02 -19.57 -12.68
N PRO A 32 -0.12 -20.59 -13.56
CA PRO A 32 -0.02 -20.38 -15.01
C PRO A 32 -1.04 -19.36 -15.55
N ASP A 33 -2.24 -19.31 -14.99
CA ASP A 33 -3.30 -18.39 -15.41
C ASP A 33 -2.91 -16.93 -15.11
N PHE A 34 -2.43 -16.66 -13.89
CA PHE A 34 -1.99 -15.31 -13.54
C PHE A 34 -0.73 -14.90 -14.31
N LEU A 35 0.23 -15.82 -14.47
CA LEU A 35 1.43 -15.56 -15.28
C LEU A 35 1.10 -15.33 -16.76
N SER A 36 0.14 -16.05 -17.33
CA SER A 36 -0.33 -15.83 -18.70
C SER A 36 -0.90 -14.42 -18.85
N PHE A 37 -1.67 -13.95 -17.88
CA PHE A 37 -2.16 -12.57 -17.86
C PHE A 37 -1.00 -11.57 -17.76
N VAL A 38 -0.06 -11.75 -16.83
CA VAL A 38 1.10 -10.86 -16.65
C VAL A 38 1.93 -10.78 -17.94
N ARG A 39 2.21 -11.94 -18.55
CA ARG A 39 2.91 -12.05 -19.83
C ARG A 39 2.20 -11.27 -20.92
N SER A 40 0.88 -11.45 -21.07
CA SER A 40 0.10 -10.73 -22.08
C SER A 40 0.03 -9.23 -21.80
N TRP A 41 -0.09 -8.82 -20.54
CA TRP A 41 -0.23 -7.41 -20.17
C TRP A 41 1.09 -6.65 -20.28
N CYS A 42 2.19 -7.27 -19.87
CA CYS A 42 3.53 -6.69 -19.74
C CYS A 42 4.47 -7.05 -20.91
N TYR A 43 3.93 -7.25 -22.11
CA TYR A 43 4.70 -7.50 -23.35
C TYR A 43 5.69 -8.67 -23.30
N GLY A 44 5.26 -9.81 -22.77
CA GLY A 44 6.06 -11.02 -22.72
C GLY A 44 6.95 -11.13 -21.48
N LEU A 45 6.60 -10.45 -20.39
CA LEU A 45 7.33 -10.57 -19.12
C LEU A 45 7.25 -12.02 -18.59
N GLU A 46 8.40 -12.65 -18.39
CA GLU A 46 8.52 -14.05 -17.94
C GLU A 46 9.00 -14.12 -16.47
N PRO A 47 8.82 -15.26 -15.77
CA PRO A 47 9.23 -15.44 -14.37
C PRO A 47 10.67 -15.02 -14.06
N GLU A 48 11.61 -15.25 -14.98
CA GLU A 48 13.02 -14.87 -14.80
C GLU A 48 13.24 -13.36 -14.74
N ASP A 49 12.27 -12.55 -15.16
CA ASP A 49 12.32 -11.08 -15.13
C ASP A 49 11.51 -10.49 -13.97
N LEU A 50 10.89 -11.30 -13.11
CA LEU A 50 10.00 -10.82 -12.05
C LEU A 50 10.74 -10.45 -10.77
N VAL A 51 10.19 -9.46 -10.06
CA VAL A 51 10.51 -9.14 -8.68
C VAL A 51 9.22 -9.04 -7.88
N LEU A 52 9.26 -9.53 -6.63
CA LEU A 52 8.10 -9.53 -5.74
C LEU A 52 7.65 -8.09 -5.45
N SER A 53 6.34 -7.89 -5.35
CA SER A 53 5.72 -6.64 -4.95
C SER A 53 4.82 -6.84 -3.73
N GLY A 54 4.33 -5.73 -3.16
CA GLY A 54 3.39 -5.77 -2.04
C GLY A 54 2.09 -6.49 -2.39
N MET A 55 1.53 -7.20 -1.41
CA MET A 55 0.22 -7.85 -1.49
C MET A 55 -0.66 -7.38 -0.33
N LEU A 56 -1.95 -7.26 -0.57
CA LEU A 56 -2.90 -6.78 0.41
C LEU A 56 -4.29 -7.35 0.10
N LEU A 57 -4.93 -7.95 1.09
CA LEU A 57 -6.35 -8.28 1.05
C LEU A 57 -7.14 -7.16 1.73
N TRP A 58 -8.00 -6.51 0.97
CA TRP A 58 -8.99 -5.60 1.51
C TRP A 58 -10.20 -6.37 1.99
N CYS A 59 -10.62 -6.11 3.22
CA CYS A 59 -11.83 -6.66 3.79
C CYS A 59 -12.75 -5.57 4.35
N ASN A 60 -14.02 -5.92 4.53
CA ASN A 60 -15.02 -5.03 5.11
C ASN A 60 -15.12 -5.22 6.63
N PRO A 61 -14.93 -4.18 7.46
CA PRO A 61 -15.39 -4.20 8.84
C PRO A 61 -16.89 -4.50 8.90
N ARG A 62 -17.34 -5.28 9.88
CA ARG A 62 -18.75 -5.69 9.95
C ARG A 62 -19.63 -4.62 10.57
N ARG A 63 -19.11 -3.81 11.50
CA ARG A 63 -19.94 -2.95 12.35
C ARG A 63 -19.97 -1.49 11.93
N TYR A 64 -18.88 -1.01 11.31
CA TYR A 64 -18.71 0.41 11.01
C TYR A 64 -18.25 0.63 9.58
N GLU A 65 -18.78 1.68 8.97
CA GLU A 65 -18.19 2.20 7.75
C GLU A 65 -16.73 2.61 8.00
N ASN A 66 -15.89 2.30 7.04
CA ASN A 66 -14.48 2.65 7.06
C ASN A 66 -13.97 2.84 5.62
N GLY A 67 -12.87 3.56 5.48
CA GLY A 67 -12.29 3.81 4.18
C GLY A 67 -11.18 4.85 4.24
N PRO A 68 -10.22 4.82 3.31
CA PRO A 68 -9.35 5.97 3.13
C PRO A 68 -10.19 7.19 2.73
N SER A 69 -9.68 8.39 3.00
CA SER A 69 -10.20 9.58 2.32
C SER A 69 -9.92 9.48 0.82
N TRP A 70 -10.56 10.34 0.02
CA TRP A 70 -10.13 10.54 -1.36
C TRP A 70 -8.64 10.88 -1.42
N HIS A 71 -7.91 10.19 -2.30
CA HIS A 71 -6.47 10.33 -2.41
C HIS A 71 -5.96 9.94 -3.80
N ARG A 72 -4.66 10.15 -3.99
CA ARG A 72 -3.85 9.52 -5.04
C ARG A 72 -2.85 8.61 -4.32
N ASP A 73 -2.49 7.48 -4.92
CA ASP A 73 -1.47 6.59 -4.32
C ASP A 73 -0.06 7.21 -4.39
N THR A 74 0.16 8.13 -5.34
CA THR A 74 1.43 8.85 -5.49
C THR A 74 1.47 10.08 -4.59
N THR A 75 2.66 10.40 -4.07
CA THR A 75 2.95 11.74 -3.55
C THR A 75 2.96 12.72 -4.71
N TRP A 76 2.22 13.82 -4.57
CA TRP A 76 2.05 14.83 -5.63
C TRP A 76 2.11 16.27 -5.12
N TRP A 77 2.52 16.39 -3.85
CA TRP A 77 2.80 17.61 -3.12
C TRP A 77 4.22 17.53 -2.56
N GLY A 78 4.71 18.63 -1.97
CA GLY A 78 5.97 18.61 -1.25
C GLY A 78 7.18 18.31 -2.14
N THR A 79 8.15 17.59 -1.59
CA THR A 79 9.33 17.08 -2.32
C THR A 79 9.01 16.00 -3.35
N GLY A 80 7.79 15.46 -3.37
CA GLY A 80 7.40 14.31 -4.20
C GLY A 80 8.07 12.99 -3.78
N LYS A 81 8.78 12.97 -2.64
CA LYS A 81 9.39 11.74 -2.12
C LYS A 81 8.32 10.83 -1.50
N PRO A 82 8.47 9.50 -1.60
CA PRO A 82 7.68 8.57 -0.80
C PRO A 82 7.92 8.82 0.70
N TYR A 83 6.89 8.59 1.51
CA TYR A 83 6.99 8.58 2.97
C TYR A 83 6.91 7.16 3.51
N PHE A 84 7.47 6.95 4.70
CA PHE A 84 7.38 5.68 5.42
C PHE A 84 6.13 5.70 6.30
N ALA A 85 5.32 4.65 6.29
CA ALA A 85 4.11 4.62 7.11
C ALA A 85 4.39 4.76 8.62
N GLN A 86 5.59 4.38 9.07
CA GLN A 86 6.04 4.55 10.45
C GLN A 86 6.62 5.94 10.78
N LYS A 87 6.72 6.85 9.80
CA LYS A 87 7.23 8.23 9.98
C LYS A 87 6.23 9.22 9.41
N ASP A 88 5.77 10.17 10.23
CA ASP A 88 5.03 11.32 9.72
C ASP A 88 6.00 12.46 9.37
N ASP A 89 6.83 12.24 8.35
CA ASP A 89 7.80 13.19 7.83
C ASP A 89 7.31 13.89 6.54
N ARG A 90 5.98 13.90 6.34
CA ARG A 90 5.30 14.64 5.25
C ARG A 90 5.44 16.17 5.37
N GLY A 91 6.12 16.62 6.43
CA GLY A 91 6.35 18.01 6.84
C GLY A 91 7.38 18.74 6.01
N ASP A 92 7.06 18.93 4.74
CA ASP A 92 7.55 20.13 4.05
C ASP A 92 6.75 21.34 4.55
N GLY A 93 7.37 22.52 4.58
CA GLY A 93 6.68 23.75 4.96
C GLY A 93 5.66 24.18 3.90
N PRO A 94 4.84 25.21 4.20
CA PRO A 94 3.81 25.70 3.29
C PRO A 94 4.29 25.98 1.85
N GLU A 95 5.54 26.39 1.68
CA GLU A 95 6.17 26.66 0.38
C GLU A 95 6.15 25.46 -0.57
N ALA A 96 6.24 24.23 -0.04
CA ALA A 96 6.26 23.02 -0.85
C ALA A 96 4.84 22.55 -1.28
N TYR A 97 3.81 23.25 -0.80
CA TYR A 97 2.40 23.10 -1.20
C TYR A 97 1.93 24.31 -2.04
N SER A 98 2.86 25.13 -2.53
CA SER A 98 2.54 26.20 -3.48
C SER A 98 2.11 25.62 -4.84
N GLU A 99 1.18 26.30 -5.52
CA GLU A 99 0.69 25.87 -6.83
C GLU A 99 1.83 25.72 -7.86
N GLU A 100 2.88 26.53 -7.76
CA GLU A 100 4.09 26.41 -8.57
C GLU A 100 4.79 25.06 -8.37
N VAL A 101 5.01 24.66 -7.11
CA VAL A 101 5.63 23.36 -6.80
C VAL A 101 4.73 22.21 -7.24
N GLU A 102 3.43 22.31 -6.99
CA GLU A 102 2.48 21.29 -7.42
C GLU A 102 2.43 21.11 -8.94
N LYS A 103 2.49 22.20 -9.72
CA LYS A 103 2.55 22.13 -11.19
C LYS A 103 3.79 21.39 -11.67
N LEU A 104 4.95 21.66 -11.07
CA LEU A 104 6.19 20.93 -11.38
C LEU A 104 6.05 19.44 -11.05
N ARG A 105 5.52 19.08 -9.87
CA ARG A 105 5.27 17.68 -9.49
C ARG A 105 4.28 17.01 -10.46
N TRP A 106 3.27 17.74 -10.90
CA TRP A 106 2.27 17.22 -11.82
C TRP A 106 2.82 16.92 -13.21
N GLU A 107 3.71 17.75 -13.74
CA GLU A 107 4.41 17.45 -14.99
C GLU A 107 5.25 16.17 -14.90
N GLU A 108 5.96 15.97 -13.78
CA GLU A 108 6.71 14.74 -13.52
C GLU A 108 5.78 13.52 -13.46
N ILE A 109 4.64 13.65 -12.76
CA ILE A 109 3.63 12.59 -12.64
C ILE A 109 3.03 12.24 -13.99
N ARG A 110 2.67 13.23 -14.82
CA ARG A 110 2.15 12.97 -16.18
C ARG A 110 3.17 12.23 -17.03
N LYS A 111 4.44 12.63 -16.99
CA LYS A 111 5.51 11.92 -17.69
C LYS A 111 5.65 10.47 -17.21
N LYS A 112 5.63 10.25 -15.89
CA LYS A 112 5.65 8.91 -15.28
C LYS A 112 4.43 8.08 -15.65
N ASN A 113 3.25 8.68 -15.75
CA ASN A 113 2.01 8.02 -16.14
C ASN A 113 2.06 7.52 -17.58
N VAL A 114 2.50 8.38 -18.51
CA VAL A 114 2.69 7.99 -19.92
C VAL A 114 3.71 6.85 -20.01
N GLN A 115 4.82 6.95 -19.29
CA GLN A 115 5.84 5.91 -19.25
C GLN A 115 5.29 4.58 -18.70
N SER A 116 4.59 4.61 -17.56
CA SER A 116 4.02 3.42 -16.92
C SER A 116 2.99 2.70 -17.82
N ILE A 117 2.09 3.46 -18.44
CA ILE A 117 1.06 2.92 -19.36
C ILE A 117 1.71 2.33 -20.62
N THR A 118 2.76 2.96 -21.12
CA THR A 118 3.45 2.55 -22.36
C THR A 118 4.32 1.33 -22.13
N GLU A 119 5.16 1.35 -21.09
CA GLU A 119 6.16 0.32 -20.84
C GLU A 119 5.59 -0.93 -20.16
N ARG A 120 4.52 -0.77 -19.35
CA ARG A 120 3.87 -1.85 -18.57
C ARG A 120 4.88 -2.79 -17.92
N LYS A 121 5.83 -2.22 -17.16
CA LYS A 121 6.89 -2.94 -16.42
C LYS A 121 6.37 -3.75 -15.22
N GLY A 122 5.13 -4.20 -15.27
CA GLY A 122 4.45 -4.83 -14.17
C GLY A 122 2.96 -4.51 -14.17
N VAL A 123 2.26 -5.19 -13.28
CA VAL A 123 0.84 -4.99 -13.04
C VAL A 123 0.58 -5.04 -11.55
N SER A 124 -0.28 -4.15 -11.08
CA SER A 124 -0.95 -4.26 -9.79
C SER A 124 -2.43 -4.16 -10.06
N MET A 125 -3.19 -5.15 -9.60
CA MET A 125 -4.62 -5.26 -9.83
C MET A 125 -5.36 -5.46 -8.52
N PHE A 126 -6.63 -5.06 -8.51
CA PHE A 126 -7.60 -5.35 -7.46
C PHE A 126 -8.52 -6.45 -8.00
N LEU A 127 -8.27 -7.69 -7.60
CA LEU A 127 -9.08 -8.85 -7.95
C LEU A 127 -10.19 -9.05 -6.92
N ALA A 128 -11.44 -9.01 -7.36
CA ALA A 128 -12.59 -9.22 -6.50
C ALA A 128 -12.76 -10.73 -6.25
N LEU A 129 -12.65 -11.16 -4.98
CA LEU A 129 -12.90 -12.56 -4.58
C LEU A 129 -14.38 -12.80 -4.29
N THR A 130 -15.11 -11.72 -4.01
CA THR A 130 -16.56 -11.64 -3.90
C THR A 130 -17.04 -10.47 -4.75
N ASP A 131 -18.35 -10.34 -4.99
CA ASP A 131 -18.87 -9.12 -5.60
C ASP A 131 -18.41 -7.88 -4.78
N ASP A 132 -17.81 -6.90 -5.43
CA ASP A 132 -17.24 -5.70 -4.79
C ASP A 132 -17.75 -4.43 -5.50
N GLU A 133 -18.20 -3.46 -4.71
CA GLU A 133 -18.62 -2.12 -5.16
C GLU A 133 -18.00 -0.98 -4.32
N CYS A 134 -17.00 -1.29 -3.50
CA CYS A 134 -16.37 -0.37 -2.57
C CYS A 134 -15.39 0.59 -3.23
N HIS A 135 -14.93 0.33 -4.45
CA HIS A 135 -13.90 1.14 -5.10
C HIS A 135 -14.53 2.27 -5.93
N GLU A 136 -14.24 3.52 -5.59
CA GLU A 136 -14.75 4.68 -6.30
C GLU A 136 -13.60 5.50 -6.89
N LEU A 137 -13.80 6.08 -8.07
CA LEU A 137 -12.77 6.90 -8.73
C LEU A 137 -13.35 8.04 -9.56
N ILE A 138 -12.51 9.02 -9.88
CA ILE A 138 -12.83 10.08 -10.85
C ILE A 138 -12.11 9.77 -12.17
N PRO A 139 -12.83 9.35 -13.22
CA PRO A 139 -12.22 9.03 -14.51
C PRO A 139 -11.42 10.22 -15.09
N GLY A 140 -10.29 9.91 -15.72
CA GLY A 140 -9.40 10.89 -16.36
C GLY A 140 -8.58 11.79 -15.40
N SER A 141 -8.84 11.74 -14.09
CA SER A 141 -8.13 12.58 -13.10
C SER A 141 -6.61 12.32 -13.01
N HIS A 142 -6.10 11.24 -13.59
CA HIS A 142 -4.67 10.92 -13.66
C HIS A 142 -3.90 11.69 -14.74
N ASP A 143 -4.58 12.36 -15.68
CA ASP A 143 -3.94 13.11 -16.78
C ASP A 143 -4.36 14.59 -16.85
N ARG A 144 -5.41 15.00 -16.12
CA ARG A 144 -5.79 16.42 -16.00
C ARG A 144 -5.36 17.06 -14.68
N TRP A 145 -5.09 18.36 -14.75
CA TRP A 145 -4.91 19.19 -13.56
C TRP A 145 -6.13 19.12 -12.64
N ARG A 146 -5.89 19.25 -11.33
CA ARG A 146 -6.92 19.22 -10.30
C ARG A 146 -7.92 20.38 -10.44
N THR A 147 -9.18 20.13 -10.11
CA THR A 147 -10.16 21.20 -9.91
C THR A 147 -9.96 21.85 -8.52
N PRO A 148 -10.55 23.03 -8.25
CA PRO A 148 -10.59 23.58 -6.90
C PRO A 148 -11.24 22.64 -5.87
N PHE A 149 -12.23 21.86 -6.30
CA PHE A 149 -12.90 20.86 -5.48
C PHE A 149 -11.96 19.73 -5.06
N GLU A 150 -11.24 19.18 -6.04
CA GLU A 150 -10.26 18.13 -5.80
C GLU A 150 -9.08 18.64 -4.98
N HIS A 151 -8.72 19.92 -5.12
CA HIS A 151 -7.69 20.53 -4.28
C HIS A 151 -8.09 20.51 -2.81
N ASP A 152 -9.28 21.01 -2.49
CA ASP A 152 -9.79 21.00 -1.12
C ASP A 152 -9.82 19.57 -0.57
N VAL A 153 -10.33 18.62 -1.33
CA VAL A 153 -10.45 17.22 -0.91
C VAL A 153 -9.10 16.59 -0.60
N LEU A 154 -8.06 16.87 -1.40
CA LEU A 154 -6.80 16.16 -1.35
C LEU A 154 -5.69 16.87 -0.56
N LEU A 155 -5.88 18.16 -0.26
CA LEU A 155 -4.94 18.95 0.52
C LEU A 155 -4.98 18.48 2.00
N PRO A 156 -3.83 18.11 2.61
CA PRO A 156 -3.80 17.69 4.01
C PRO A 156 -4.35 18.75 4.96
N GLN A 157 -5.08 18.33 6.00
CA GLN A 157 -5.66 19.26 6.98
C GLN A 157 -4.59 20.14 7.64
N ALA A 158 -3.43 19.58 8.00
CA ALA A 158 -2.34 20.33 8.61
C ALA A 158 -1.83 21.48 7.72
N MET A 159 -1.94 21.37 6.39
CA MET A 159 -1.55 22.43 5.45
C MET A 159 -2.63 23.51 5.33
N LYS A 160 -3.90 23.11 5.38
CA LYS A 160 -5.01 24.07 5.50
C LYS A 160 -4.89 24.91 6.76
N ASP A 161 -4.55 24.27 7.88
CA ASP A 161 -4.38 24.92 9.18
C ASP A 161 -3.18 25.88 9.19
N GLN A 162 -2.16 25.63 8.36
CA GLN A 162 -1.02 26.52 8.13
C GLN A 162 -1.29 27.64 7.11
N GLY A 163 -2.52 27.73 6.58
CA GLY A 163 -2.95 28.84 5.73
C GLY A 163 -2.68 28.64 4.24
N ILE A 164 -2.41 27.41 3.78
CA ILE A 164 -2.34 27.13 2.34
C ILE A 164 -3.69 27.46 1.68
N PRO A 165 -3.71 28.30 0.63
CA PRO A 165 -4.95 28.67 -0.02
C PRO A 165 -5.69 27.46 -0.60
N TYR A 166 -6.96 27.31 -0.23
CA TYR A 166 -7.86 26.31 -0.80
C TYR A 166 -9.27 26.89 -0.92
N THR A 167 -10.13 26.23 -1.69
CA THR A 167 -11.54 26.62 -1.82
C THR A 167 -12.41 25.58 -1.12
N PRO A 168 -12.89 25.84 0.11
CA PRO A 168 -13.80 24.93 0.79
C PRO A 168 -15.01 24.65 -0.10
N SER A 169 -15.22 23.39 -0.43
CA SER A 169 -16.24 23.01 -1.40
C SER A 169 -16.83 21.63 -1.15
N TRP A 170 -16.14 20.77 -0.41
CA TRP A 170 -16.63 19.43 -0.07
C TRP A 170 -17.10 19.32 1.38
N ASP A 171 -18.31 18.80 1.59
CA ASP A 171 -18.92 18.57 2.91
C ASP A 171 -18.43 17.29 3.61
N ARG A 172 -17.49 16.56 2.99
CA ARG A 172 -16.97 15.26 3.42
C ARG A 172 -17.97 14.10 3.39
N ILE A 173 -19.16 14.32 2.84
CA ILE A 173 -20.27 13.35 2.83
C ILE A 173 -20.74 13.09 1.40
N SER A 174 -20.94 14.15 0.62
CA SER A 174 -21.48 14.09 -0.73
C SER A 174 -20.48 13.45 -1.71
N PRO A 175 -20.96 12.76 -2.76
CA PRO A 175 -20.11 12.30 -3.85
C PRO A 175 -19.30 13.42 -4.51
N LEU A 176 -18.09 13.11 -4.97
CA LEU A 176 -17.32 14.07 -5.77
C LEU A 176 -17.93 14.22 -7.18
N PRO A 177 -17.79 15.41 -7.82
CA PRO A 177 -18.23 15.59 -9.20
C PRO A 177 -17.62 14.55 -10.15
N ASN A 178 -18.47 13.89 -10.93
CA ASN A 178 -18.10 12.83 -11.89
C ASN A 178 -17.48 11.57 -11.26
N GLN A 179 -17.68 11.32 -9.96
CA GLN A 179 -17.27 10.05 -9.38
C GLN A 179 -18.03 8.88 -10.02
N VAL A 180 -17.34 7.75 -10.13
CA VAL A 180 -17.90 6.48 -10.58
C VAL A 180 -17.56 5.42 -9.54
N ALA A 181 -18.58 4.67 -9.11
CA ALA A 181 -18.40 3.43 -8.35
C ALA A 181 -18.09 2.28 -9.32
N ILE A 182 -17.01 1.56 -9.05
CA ILE A 182 -16.60 0.39 -9.82
C ILE A 182 -17.26 -0.83 -9.21
N ARG A 183 -18.07 -1.53 -10.01
CA ARG A 183 -18.76 -2.75 -9.61
C ARG A 183 -18.09 -3.93 -10.28
N LEU A 184 -17.55 -4.83 -9.49
CA LEU A 184 -16.88 -6.05 -9.93
C LEU A 184 -17.69 -7.26 -9.45
N LYS A 185 -17.84 -8.25 -10.31
CA LYS A 185 -18.23 -9.60 -9.93
C LYS A 185 -17.03 -10.39 -9.42
N ALA A 186 -17.28 -11.40 -8.60
CA ALA A 186 -16.24 -12.34 -8.20
C ALA A 186 -15.46 -12.87 -9.44
N GLY A 187 -14.13 -12.78 -9.39
CA GLY A 187 -13.22 -13.12 -10.48
C GLY A 187 -12.88 -11.97 -11.44
N GLU A 188 -13.60 -10.84 -11.38
CA GLU A 188 -13.25 -9.65 -12.15
C GLU A 188 -12.16 -8.82 -11.44
N ALA A 189 -11.34 -8.14 -12.23
CA ALA A 189 -10.22 -7.35 -11.73
C ALA A 189 -10.27 -5.90 -12.23
N LEU A 190 -9.93 -4.97 -11.35
CA LEU A 190 -9.66 -3.57 -11.68
C LEU A 190 -8.17 -3.33 -11.77
N ILE A 191 -7.72 -2.83 -12.93
CA ILE A 191 -6.40 -2.24 -13.12
C ILE A 191 -6.60 -0.75 -13.33
N ARG A 192 -5.92 0.07 -12.53
CA ARG A 192 -6.01 1.53 -12.62
C ARG A 192 -4.65 2.17 -12.47
N ASN A 193 -4.52 3.39 -13.00
CA ASN A 193 -3.37 4.21 -12.68
C ASN A 193 -3.48 4.71 -11.23
N GLY A 194 -2.44 4.47 -10.41
CA GLY A 194 -2.35 4.87 -9.00
C GLY A 194 -2.51 6.38 -8.75
N THR A 195 -2.22 7.21 -9.75
CA THR A 195 -2.44 8.65 -9.72
C THR A 195 -3.92 9.02 -9.81
N THR A 196 -4.80 8.16 -10.34
CA THR A 196 -6.25 8.48 -10.43
C THR A 196 -6.79 8.81 -9.04
N ILE A 197 -7.57 9.89 -8.92
CA ILE A 197 -8.25 10.24 -7.66
C ILE A 197 -9.27 9.14 -7.37
N HIS A 198 -9.15 8.53 -6.21
CA HIS A 198 -9.98 7.40 -5.82
C HIS A 198 -10.16 7.32 -4.31
N THR A 199 -11.11 6.49 -3.90
CA THR A 199 -11.33 6.12 -2.51
C THR A 199 -11.82 4.67 -2.43
N GLY A 200 -11.87 4.13 -1.20
CA GLY A 200 -12.56 2.90 -0.87
C GLY A 200 -13.61 3.18 0.19
N HIS A 201 -14.86 2.81 -0.04
CA HIS A 201 -15.94 2.95 0.96
C HIS A 201 -16.45 1.58 1.35
N THR A 202 -16.27 1.22 2.61
CA THR A 202 -16.77 -0.04 3.17
C THR A 202 -18.10 0.19 3.87
N VAL A 203 -19.04 -0.75 3.69
CA VAL A 203 -20.42 -0.64 4.18
C VAL A 203 -20.72 -1.82 5.10
N PRO A 204 -21.19 -1.60 6.35
CA PRO A 204 -21.57 -2.68 7.25
C PRO A 204 -22.45 -3.73 6.59
N ASP A 205 -22.30 -4.98 7.04
CA ASP A 205 -23.04 -6.15 6.55
C ASP A 205 -22.85 -6.52 5.06
N ARG A 206 -22.04 -5.79 4.29
CA ARG A 206 -21.62 -6.20 2.93
C ARG A 206 -20.31 -6.98 2.99
N GLU A 207 -20.26 -8.14 2.37
CA GLU A 207 -18.99 -8.84 2.21
C GLU A 207 -18.09 -8.09 1.23
N ARG A 208 -16.81 -7.97 1.57
CA ARG A 208 -15.77 -7.48 0.67
C ARG A 208 -14.53 -8.31 0.90
N ASN A 209 -14.02 -8.90 -0.17
CA ASN A 209 -12.71 -9.53 -0.20
C ASN A 209 -12.06 -9.19 -1.53
N THR A 210 -11.16 -8.21 -1.52
CA THR A 210 -10.50 -7.75 -2.75
C THR A 210 -9.00 -7.81 -2.60
N LEU A 211 -8.40 -8.64 -3.45
CA LEU A 211 -6.99 -8.94 -3.45
C LEU A 211 -6.24 -7.92 -4.32
N SER A 212 -5.45 -7.06 -3.68
CA SER A 212 -4.43 -6.25 -4.33
C SER A 212 -3.18 -7.10 -4.53
N ILE A 213 -2.90 -7.47 -5.77
CA ILE A 213 -1.82 -8.38 -6.15
C ILE A 213 -1.19 -7.99 -7.48
N GLY A 214 0.07 -8.35 -7.65
CA GLY A 214 0.82 -7.94 -8.81
C GLY A 214 2.20 -8.57 -8.92
N TRP A 215 2.83 -8.31 -10.05
CA TRP A 215 4.24 -8.59 -10.29
C TRP A 215 4.87 -7.37 -10.94
N SER A 216 6.13 -7.12 -10.61
CA SER A 216 6.93 -6.04 -11.20
C SER A 216 8.09 -6.63 -11.99
N LYS A 217 8.53 -5.91 -13.03
CA LYS A 217 9.75 -6.21 -13.76
C LYS A 217 10.94 -5.84 -12.90
N TRP A 218 11.87 -6.78 -12.76
CA TRP A 218 13.14 -6.60 -12.11
C TRP A 218 14.01 -5.60 -12.88
N SER A 219 14.60 -4.63 -12.17
CA SER A 219 15.44 -3.58 -12.75
C SER A 219 16.91 -3.98 -12.91
N GLY A 220 17.25 -5.23 -12.60
CA GLY A 220 18.62 -5.74 -12.55
C GLY A 220 19.22 -5.69 -11.15
N PRO A 221 20.48 -6.16 -11.00
CA PRO A 221 21.14 -6.30 -9.69
C PRO A 221 21.20 -4.98 -8.92
N PHE A 222 21.00 -5.05 -7.60
CA PHE A 222 21.08 -3.89 -6.74
C PHE A 222 22.49 -3.73 -6.17
N THR A 223 23.09 -2.55 -6.34
CA THR A 223 24.43 -2.22 -5.82
C THR A 223 24.42 -1.12 -4.76
N GLY A 224 23.23 -0.69 -4.34
CA GLY A 224 23.06 0.36 -3.33
C GLY A 224 23.04 -0.19 -1.91
N GLU A 225 22.83 0.70 -0.95
CA GLU A 225 22.50 0.29 0.41
C GLU A 225 21.00 -0.03 0.52
N PRO A 226 20.62 -1.17 1.11
CA PRO A 226 19.22 -1.53 1.28
C PRO A 226 18.53 -0.53 2.21
N SER A 227 17.34 -0.11 1.81
CA SER A 227 16.51 0.78 2.62
C SER A 227 15.81 -0.02 3.72
N VAL A 228 15.54 0.61 4.87
CA VAL A 228 14.65 0.00 5.87
C VAL A 228 13.29 -0.21 5.21
N ALA A 229 12.75 -1.43 5.30
CA ALA A 229 11.44 -1.72 4.75
C ALA A 229 10.38 -0.83 5.41
N ASP A 230 9.44 -0.34 4.60
CA ASP A 230 8.21 0.23 5.16
C ASP A 230 7.50 -0.83 6.00
N VAL A 231 6.96 -0.46 7.16
CA VAL A 231 6.28 -1.38 8.08
C VAL A 231 5.17 -2.20 7.42
N ARG A 232 4.55 -1.67 6.35
CA ARG A 232 3.54 -2.36 5.54
C ARG A 232 4.11 -3.57 4.78
N HIS A 233 5.42 -3.62 4.55
CA HIS A 233 6.11 -4.66 3.80
C HIS A 233 7.16 -5.40 4.63
N ALA A 234 7.48 -4.95 5.85
CA ALA A 234 8.50 -5.57 6.71
C ALA A 234 8.29 -7.09 6.87
N TRP A 235 7.04 -7.55 7.00
CA TRP A 235 6.69 -8.98 7.08
C TRP A 235 7.22 -9.82 5.91
N GLN A 236 7.40 -9.23 4.71
CA GLN A 236 7.89 -9.95 3.55
C GLN A 236 9.34 -10.40 3.74
N LEU A 237 10.12 -9.73 4.60
CA LEU A 237 11.51 -10.11 4.87
C LEU A 237 11.65 -11.39 5.69
N ASP A 238 10.56 -11.94 6.25
CA ASP A 238 10.63 -13.16 7.05
C ASP A 238 11.07 -14.32 6.16
N PRO A 239 12.19 -15.02 6.47
CA PRO A 239 12.64 -16.16 5.68
C PRO A 239 11.56 -17.25 5.52
N ALA A 240 10.64 -17.38 6.48
CA ALA A 240 9.53 -18.33 6.37
C ALA A 240 8.62 -18.02 5.17
N VAL A 241 8.45 -16.74 4.80
CA VAL A 241 7.72 -16.33 3.59
C VAL A 241 8.43 -16.85 2.35
N ARG A 242 9.75 -16.65 2.25
CA ARG A 242 10.56 -17.12 1.13
C ARG A 242 10.46 -18.64 0.98
N GLU A 243 10.63 -19.36 2.10
CA GLU A 243 10.64 -20.82 2.08
C GLU A 243 9.28 -21.44 1.74
N SER A 244 8.17 -20.75 2.06
CA SER A 244 6.83 -21.21 1.72
C SER A 244 6.39 -20.91 0.28
N LEU A 245 7.19 -20.18 -0.51
CA LEU A 245 6.82 -19.90 -1.91
C LEU A 245 6.81 -21.20 -2.74
N PRO A 246 5.75 -21.45 -3.53
CA PRO A 246 5.52 -22.75 -4.17
C PRO A 246 6.45 -23.06 -5.35
N HIS A 247 7.15 -22.05 -5.88
CA HIS A 247 8.04 -22.21 -7.03
C HIS A 247 9.42 -21.60 -6.76
N ASP A 248 10.48 -22.26 -7.24
CA ASP A 248 11.86 -21.78 -7.08
C ASP A 248 12.07 -20.39 -7.71
N TRP A 249 11.42 -20.11 -8.84
CA TRP A 249 11.50 -18.79 -9.46
C TRP A 249 10.85 -17.68 -8.60
N MET A 250 9.83 -18.00 -7.80
CA MET A 250 9.23 -17.03 -6.87
C MET A 250 10.20 -16.70 -5.74
N LYS A 251 10.98 -17.68 -5.28
CA LYS A 251 12.06 -17.47 -4.30
C LYS A 251 13.12 -16.53 -4.85
N ILE A 252 13.49 -16.69 -6.12
CA ILE A 252 14.40 -15.76 -6.82
C ILE A 252 13.77 -14.36 -6.94
N ALA A 253 12.48 -14.26 -7.28
CA ALA A 253 11.77 -12.98 -7.35
C ALA A 253 11.68 -12.29 -5.98
N TRP A 254 11.55 -13.05 -4.91
CA TRP A 254 11.64 -12.58 -3.52
C TRP A 254 13.06 -12.12 -3.18
N ASP A 255 14.09 -12.90 -3.52
CA ASP A 255 15.50 -12.58 -3.24
C ASP A 255 15.87 -11.21 -3.84
N ARG A 256 15.47 -10.97 -5.09
CA ARG A 256 15.64 -9.68 -5.77
C ARG A 256 14.97 -8.50 -5.06
N TRP A 257 13.82 -8.73 -4.46
CA TRP A 257 13.13 -7.70 -3.68
C TRP A 257 13.87 -7.46 -2.36
N ALA A 258 14.23 -8.55 -1.66
CA ALA A 258 14.92 -8.52 -0.38
C ALA A 258 16.30 -7.87 -0.47
N GLU A 259 17.02 -7.98 -1.60
CA GLU A 259 18.29 -7.26 -1.83
C GLU A 259 18.17 -5.74 -1.66
N THR A 260 16.99 -5.17 -1.92
CA THR A 260 16.75 -3.72 -1.84
C THR A 260 16.30 -3.25 -0.47
N GLN A 261 15.99 -4.18 0.44
CA GLN A 261 15.32 -3.92 1.70
C GLN A 261 16.11 -4.50 2.88
N LYS A 262 15.94 -3.91 4.07
CA LYS A 262 16.39 -4.50 5.32
C LYS A 262 15.34 -4.33 6.40
N LEU A 263 15.33 -5.23 7.37
CA LEU A 263 14.47 -5.10 8.54
C LEU A 263 14.99 -3.97 9.41
N GLY A 264 14.11 -3.12 9.93
CA GLY A 264 14.51 -2.05 10.85
C GLY A 264 14.79 -2.56 12.26
N ASP A 265 15.37 -1.69 13.08
CA ASP A 265 15.86 -2.02 14.43
C ASP A 265 14.91 -1.58 15.55
N THR A 266 13.77 -0.99 15.18
CA THR A 266 12.73 -0.51 16.11
C THR A 266 11.43 -1.31 15.95
N LEU A 267 10.54 -1.24 16.94
CA LEU A 267 9.22 -1.88 16.83
C LEU A 267 8.38 -1.24 15.72
N GLU A 268 8.47 0.09 15.57
CA GLU A 268 7.73 0.86 14.57
C GLU A 268 8.15 0.52 13.13
N ASP A 269 9.39 0.08 12.91
CA ASP A 269 9.83 -0.41 11.60
C ASP A 269 9.26 -1.79 11.26
N ARG A 270 8.87 -2.58 12.27
CA ARG A 270 8.49 -3.99 12.10
C ARG A 270 6.99 -4.24 12.23
N TYR A 271 6.30 -3.42 13.03
CA TYR A 271 4.94 -3.71 13.49
C TYR A 271 4.01 -2.48 13.42
N PRO A 272 2.75 -2.67 13.05
CA PRO A 272 1.73 -1.64 13.25
C PRO A 272 1.42 -1.48 14.75
N GLY A 273 0.84 -0.32 15.12
CA GLY A 273 0.61 0.04 16.52
C GLY A 273 -0.18 -0.99 17.35
N PHE A 274 -1.11 -1.73 16.74
CA PHE A 274 -1.82 -2.82 17.42
C PHE A 274 -0.88 -3.91 17.94
N ASP A 275 0.05 -4.37 17.09
CA ASP A 275 0.99 -5.42 17.43
C ASP A 275 2.07 -4.91 18.42
N ILE A 276 2.46 -3.63 18.31
CA ILE A 276 3.30 -2.96 19.32
C ILE A 276 2.61 -2.96 20.70
N GLY A 277 1.31 -2.66 20.75
CA GLY A 277 0.53 -2.69 22.00
C GLY A 277 0.51 -4.08 22.65
N ARG A 278 0.35 -5.14 21.85
CA ARG A 278 0.43 -6.53 22.34
C ARG A 278 1.81 -6.86 22.89
N ILE A 279 2.87 -6.44 22.19
CA ILE A 279 4.24 -6.63 22.67
C ILE A 279 4.42 -5.94 24.01
N LYS A 280 4.01 -4.67 24.14
CA LYS A 280 4.07 -3.93 25.41
C LYS A 280 3.18 -4.50 26.52
N ALA A 281 2.16 -5.27 26.18
CA ALA A 281 1.36 -6.04 27.14
C ALA A 281 2.05 -7.35 27.62
N GLY A 282 3.27 -7.63 27.14
CA GLY A 282 4.07 -8.79 27.53
C GLY A 282 4.02 -9.96 26.54
N GLU A 283 3.32 -9.82 25.41
CA GLU A 283 3.27 -10.87 24.39
C GLU A 283 4.52 -10.89 23.52
N ILE A 284 5.08 -12.07 23.25
CA ILE A 284 6.22 -12.23 22.33
C ILE A 284 5.67 -12.72 20.99
N VAL A 285 5.35 -11.78 20.11
CA VAL A 285 4.75 -12.03 18.78
C VAL A 285 5.64 -11.51 17.65
N GLY A 286 5.35 -11.92 16.41
CA GLY A 286 6.09 -11.47 15.23
C GLY A 286 7.44 -12.18 15.07
N TRP A 287 8.52 -11.41 14.95
CA TRP A 287 9.88 -11.89 14.71
C TRP A 287 10.52 -12.57 15.94
N GLN A 288 10.00 -12.31 17.15
CA GLN A 288 10.43 -12.92 18.41
C GLN A 288 11.95 -12.82 18.69
N SER A 289 12.59 -11.77 18.19
CA SER A 289 13.99 -11.46 18.42
C SER A 289 14.19 -10.85 19.81
N GLU A 290 15.43 -10.48 20.13
CA GLU A 290 15.75 -9.80 21.39
C GLU A 290 14.98 -8.47 21.53
N LEU A 291 14.70 -7.77 20.42
CA LEU A 291 13.93 -6.53 20.42
C LEU A 291 12.54 -6.73 21.04
N GLU A 292 11.79 -7.73 20.56
CA GLU A 292 10.44 -8.00 21.04
C GLU A 292 10.46 -8.51 22.49
N ARG A 293 11.49 -9.27 22.88
CA ARG A 293 11.65 -9.77 24.26
C ARG A 293 11.94 -8.64 25.25
N GLN A 294 12.87 -7.74 24.93
CA GLN A 294 13.18 -6.60 25.78
C GLN A 294 12.00 -5.63 25.86
N ALA A 295 11.32 -5.38 24.73
CA ALA A 295 10.10 -4.57 24.71
C ALA A 295 8.97 -5.17 25.55
N ALA A 296 8.74 -6.48 25.44
CA ALA A 296 7.74 -7.18 26.23
C ALA A 296 8.06 -7.16 27.73
N ALA A 297 9.33 -7.30 28.10
CA ALA A 297 9.76 -7.19 29.50
C ALA A 297 9.65 -5.77 30.07
N ALA A 298 9.93 -4.76 29.24
CA ALA A 298 9.85 -3.34 29.63
C ALA A 298 8.41 -2.80 29.65
N GLY A 299 7.52 -3.38 28.85
CA GLY A 299 6.13 -2.94 28.69
C GLY A 299 6.03 -1.46 28.31
N GLU A 300 5.24 -0.70 29.06
CA GLU A 300 5.07 0.75 28.84
C GLU A 300 6.35 1.57 29.06
N ALA A 301 7.37 1.01 29.73
CA ALA A 301 8.66 1.68 29.85
C ALA A 301 9.47 1.65 28.53
N TRP A 302 9.09 0.82 27.55
CA TRP A 302 9.72 0.78 26.23
C TRP A 302 9.37 2.03 25.42
N LYS A 303 10.38 2.82 25.08
CA LYS A 303 10.20 4.12 24.42
C LYS A 303 9.99 3.97 22.91
N PRO A 304 9.25 4.90 22.26
CA PRO A 304 9.16 4.94 20.81
C PRO A 304 10.54 5.01 20.16
N SER A 305 10.73 4.29 19.07
CA SER A 305 12.00 4.23 18.32
C SER A 305 13.20 3.71 19.13
N GLN A 306 12.96 3.04 20.26
CA GLN A 306 14.01 2.39 21.04
C GLN A 306 14.51 1.14 20.32
N THR A 307 15.84 0.95 20.33
CA THR A 307 16.52 -0.24 19.82
C THR A 307 16.93 -1.16 20.98
N VAL A 308 17.34 -2.39 20.65
CA VAL A 308 18.00 -3.31 21.60
C VAL A 308 19.22 -2.63 22.23
N VAL A 309 19.41 -2.87 23.54
CA VAL A 309 20.62 -2.50 24.30
C VAL A 309 21.62 -3.64 24.28
#